data_AF-A0A1C4R8U8-F1
#
_entry.id   AF-A0A1C4R8U8-F1
#
_cell.length_a   1.000
_cell.length_b   1.000
_cell.length_c   1.000
_cell.angle_alpha   90.00
_cell.angle_beta   90.00
_cell.angle_gamma   90.00
#
_symmetry.space_group_name_H-M   'P 1'
#
loop_
_entity.id
_entity.type
_entity.pdbx_description
1 polymer ?
#
loop_
_entity_poly.entity_id
_entity_poly.type
_entity_poly.pdbx_seq_one_letter_code
_entity_poly.pdbx_strand_id
1 'polypeptide(L)'
;PGLDVSGWQGTVDWPAVRSAGATFAYVKATEGTDYVSPDFSDQYTGSANAGLIRGAYHFAVPDNSSGAAQADYFVSHGGGWSADGKTLPPALDIEYNPYGATCYGLSQSAMVSWIRSFSDEVHARTGRYPTIYTTTDWWTTCTGNNAGFGATNPLWVARYSSGPGTLPAGWSAQTIWQYADSGTFPGDQDSFNGSAAALQAFAGGTGGTPPPPPPSAGWPVVQQGQTSEAVRAVQYLLNAHGSALTVDGAFGPATNTAVRSYQSAHGLTVDGIVGPATWGSLIVTVQQGSSGSAVSAVQHELDAHGAALTVDGAFGPATDSAVRSYQSAHGLTVDGIVGPATWEALVGS
;
A
#
# COMPACT_ATOMS: atom_id res chain seq x y z
N PRO A 1 -10.13 0.39 1.05
CA PRO A 1 -9.73 0.18 2.47
C PRO A 1 -10.38 -1.09 3.03
N GLY A 2 -9.71 -1.70 3.99
CA GLY A 2 -10.15 -2.90 4.69
C GLY A 2 -9.62 -2.90 6.13
N LEU A 3 -9.76 -4.05 6.76
CA LEU A 3 -9.36 -4.30 8.13
C LEU A 3 -8.96 -5.76 8.29
N ASP A 4 -8.31 -6.08 9.39
CA ASP A 4 -8.25 -7.43 9.88
C ASP A 4 -8.60 -7.51 11.37
N VAL A 5 -9.17 -8.66 11.74
CA VAL A 5 -9.71 -8.90 13.07
C VAL A 5 -9.38 -10.30 13.56
N SER A 6 -9.43 -10.45 14.88
CA SER A 6 -9.29 -11.70 15.59
C SER A 6 -10.25 -11.75 16.79
N GLY A 7 -10.09 -12.75 17.66
CA GLY A 7 -10.83 -12.81 18.92
C GLY A 7 -10.59 -11.60 19.85
N TRP A 8 -9.54 -10.79 19.62
CA TRP A 8 -9.32 -9.56 20.38
C TRP A 8 -10.39 -8.51 20.18
N GLN A 9 -11.06 -8.48 19.01
CA GLN A 9 -12.12 -7.54 18.72
C GLN A 9 -13.50 -8.03 19.21
N GLY A 10 -13.64 -9.31 19.59
CA GLY A 10 -14.90 -9.91 19.98
C GLY A 10 -15.98 -9.75 18.91
N THR A 11 -17.19 -9.36 19.34
CA THR A 11 -18.31 -9.11 18.43
C THR A 11 -18.10 -7.83 17.61
N VAL A 12 -18.13 -7.97 16.28
CA VAL A 12 -17.96 -6.86 15.33
C VAL A 12 -19.30 -6.43 14.73
N ASP A 13 -19.59 -5.13 14.74
CA ASP A 13 -20.72 -4.53 14.02
C ASP A 13 -20.37 -4.37 12.52
N TRP A 14 -20.56 -5.45 11.77
CA TRP A 14 -20.24 -5.49 10.33
C TRP A 14 -21.05 -4.51 9.47
N PRO A 15 -22.36 -4.28 9.71
CA PRO A 15 -23.09 -3.19 9.05
C PRO A 15 -22.45 -1.82 9.25
N ALA A 16 -22.02 -1.50 10.48
CA ALA A 16 -21.30 -0.25 10.75
C ALA A 16 -19.97 -0.20 10.00
N VAL A 17 -19.18 -1.28 10.03
CA VAL A 17 -17.91 -1.41 9.28
C VAL A 17 -18.10 -1.16 7.78
N ARG A 18 -19.14 -1.75 7.18
CA ARG A 18 -19.46 -1.53 5.76
C ARG A 18 -19.88 -0.08 5.50
N SER A 19 -20.72 0.49 6.37
CA SER A 19 -21.20 1.88 6.22
C SER A 19 -20.07 2.90 6.34
N ALA A 20 -19.03 2.59 7.11
CA ALA A 20 -17.81 3.37 7.24
C ALA A 20 -16.85 3.21 6.04
N GLY A 21 -17.21 2.39 5.05
CA GLY A 21 -16.52 2.30 3.76
C GLY A 21 -15.56 1.13 3.61
N ALA A 22 -15.48 0.21 4.57
CA ALA A 22 -14.68 -1.01 4.41
C ALA A 22 -15.16 -1.83 3.19
N THR A 23 -14.19 -2.41 2.48
CA THR A 23 -14.43 -3.19 1.26
C THR A 23 -13.94 -4.63 1.35
N PHE A 24 -12.96 -4.90 2.22
CA PHE A 24 -12.53 -6.25 2.53
C PHE A 24 -12.16 -6.43 4.00
N ALA A 25 -12.11 -7.68 4.46
CA ALA A 25 -11.61 -8.08 5.77
C ALA A 25 -10.74 -9.34 5.70
N TYR A 26 -9.70 -9.44 6.54
CA TYR A 26 -9.11 -10.72 6.94
C TYR A 26 -9.54 -11.08 8.36
N VAL A 27 -9.78 -12.36 8.62
CA VAL A 27 -10.24 -12.85 9.93
C VAL A 27 -9.33 -13.97 10.41
N LYS A 28 -8.83 -13.89 11.65
CA LYS A 28 -8.01 -14.95 12.23
C LYS A 28 -8.80 -16.25 12.29
N ALA A 29 -8.35 -17.28 11.60
CA ALA A 29 -8.96 -18.61 11.67
C ALA A 29 -8.24 -19.51 12.66
N THR A 30 -6.93 -19.61 12.53
CA THR A 30 -6.13 -20.61 13.24
C THR A 30 -4.79 -20.07 13.69
N GLU A 31 -4.19 -20.77 14.64
CA GLU A 31 -2.83 -20.55 15.09
C GLU A 31 -2.18 -21.90 15.41
N GLY A 32 -0.95 -22.12 14.94
CA GLY A 32 -0.26 -23.39 15.13
C GLY A 32 -1.05 -24.58 14.58
N THR A 33 -1.21 -25.65 15.37
CA THR A 33 -1.92 -26.87 14.93
C THR A 33 -3.06 -27.29 15.84
N ASP A 34 -3.41 -26.44 16.81
CA ASP A 34 -4.33 -26.79 17.90
C ASP A 34 -5.30 -25.66 18.27
N TYR A 35 -5.10 -24.43 17.78
CA TYR A 35 -6.01 -23.31 18.04
C TYR A 35 -6.86 -22.96 16.82
N VAL A 36 -8.18 -22.96 17.00
CA VAL A 36 -9.15 -22.32 16.10
C VAL A 36 -9.74 -21.14 16.85
N SER A 37 -9.80 -19.96 16.22
CA SER A 37 -10.42 -18.80 16.85
C SER A 37 -11.92 -19.04 17.07
N PRO A 38 -12.43 -18.93 18.31
CA PRO A 38 -13.86 -19.10 18.59
C PRO A 38 -14.74 -18.10 17.85
N ASP A 39 -14.22 -16.90 17.59
CA ASP A 39 -14.94 -15.81 16.93
C ASP A 39 -14.88 -15.90 15.39
N PHE A 40 -14.06 -16.80 14.82
CA PHE A 40 -13.84 -16.88 13.38
C PHE A 40 -15.13 -17.02 12.59
N SER A 41 -16.01 -17.94 12.99
CA SER A 41 -17.25 -18.22 12.25
C SER A 41 -18.15 -16.99 12.17
N ASP A 42 -18.32 -16.28 13.30
CA ASP A 42 -19.18 -15.11 13.41
C ASP A 42 -18.57 -13.91 12.67
N GLN A 43 -17.26 -13.71 12.79
CA GLN A 43 -16.55 -12.63 12.10
C GLN A 43 -16.49 -12.86 10.58
N TYR A 44 -16.19 -14.08 10.14
CA TYR A 44 -16.12 -14.44 8.72
C TYR A 44 -17.49 -14.39 8.05
N THR A 45 -18.53 -14.92 8.70
CA THR A 45 -19.91 -14.89 8.17
C THR A 45 -20.49 -13.48 8.24
N GLY A 46 -20.23 -12.75 9.33
CA GLY A 46 -20.72 -11.39 9.51
C GLY A 46 -20.16 -10.42 8.48
N SER A 47 -18.86 -10.48 8.20
CA SER A 47 -18.23 -9.68 7.14
C SER A 47 -18.80 -10.00 5.75
N ALA A 48 -19.00 -11.29 5.45
CA ALA A 48 -19.63 -11.73 4.22
C ALA A 48 -21.07 -11.21 4.06
N ASN A 49 -21.88 -11.27 5.13
CA ASN A 49 -23.27 -10.81 5.15
C ASN A 49 -23.37 -9.29 4.98
N ALA A 50 -22.39 -8.53 5.49
CA ALA A 50 -22.28 -7.09 5.26
C ALA A 50 -21.76 -6.73 3.85
N GLY A 51 -21.43 -7.74 3.02
CA GLY A 51 -21.02 -7.57 1.63
C GLY A 51 -19.54 -7.26 1.44
N LEU A 52 -18.69 -7.53 2.43
CA LEU A 52 -17.24 -7.40 2.29
C LEU A 52 -16.67 -8.61 1.52
N ILE A 53 -15.63 -8.35 0.73
CA ILE A 53 -14.71 -9.40 0.29
C ILE A 53 -13.92 -9.86 1.52
N ARG A 54 -13.76 -11.16 1.75
CA ARG A 54 -13.24 -11.66 3.02
C ARG A 54 -12.25 -12.79 2.84
N GLY A 55 -11.21 -12.79 3.66
CA GLY A 55 -10.19 -13.82 3.75
C GLY A 55 -10.04 -14.33 5.18
N ALA A 56 -9.36 -15.46 5.30
CA ALA A 56 -8.94 -15.99 6.59
C ALA A 56 -7.42 -15.89 6.69
N TYR A 57 -6.89 -15.75 7.89
CA TYR A 57 -5.45 -15.84 8.14
C TYR A 57 -5.09 -16.86 9.21
N HIS A 58 -3.86 -17.34 9.12
CA HIS A 58 -3.23 -18.29 10.03
C HIS A 58 -2.04 -17.64 10.71
N PHE A 59 -2.02 -17.60 12.04
CA PHE A 59 -0.85 -17.16 12.80
C PHE A 59 0.15 -18.31 12.93
N ALA A 60 1.33 -18.13 12.34
CA ALA A 60 2.35 -19.16 12.26
C ALA A 60 3.03 -19.41 13.60
N VAL A 61 3.32 -20.69 13.88
CA VAL A 61 4.16 -21.10 15.01
C VAL A 61 5.25 -22.08 14.54
N PRO A 62 6.29 -21.61 13.80
CA PRO A 62 7.22 -22.48 13.09
C PRO A 62 8.05 -23.47 13.92
N ASP A 63 8.16 -23.27 15.23
CA ASP A 63 8.92 -24.14 16.15
C ASP A 63 8.13 -25.36 16.64
N ASN A 64 6.82 -25.43 16.42
CA ASN A 64 5.99 -26.51 16.95
C ASN A 64 5.59 -27.60 15.93
N SER A 65 5.74 -27.34 14.63
CA SER A 65 5.35 -28.26 13.55
C SER A 65 5.88 -27.78 12.19
N SER A 66 5.76 -28.60 11.14
CA SER A 66 6.12 -28.20 9.77
C SER A 66 5.11 -27.22 9.17
N GLY A 67 5.56 -26.40 8.20
CA GLY A 67 4.68 -25.50 7.45
C GLY A 67 3.49 -26.21 6.79
N ALA A 68 3.71 -27.37 6.15
CA ALA A 68 2.62 -28.15 5.55
C ALA A 68 1.55 -28.58 6.57
N ALA A 69 1.95 -29.01 7.77
CA ALA A 69 1.01 -29.39 8.83
C ALA A 69 0.13 -28.20 9.28
N GLN A 70 0.71 -27.00 9.41
CA GLN A 70 -0.06 -25.79 9.72
C GLN A 70 -0.94 -25.34 8.55
N ALA A 71 -0.49 -25.50 7.31
CA ALA A 71 -1.30 -25.24 6.12
C ALA A 71 -2.52 -26.18 6.05
N ASP A 72 -2.33 -27.47 6.29
CA ASP A 72 -3.41 -28.46 6.36
C ASP A 72 -4.43 -28.11 7.43
N TYR A 73 -3.94 -27.78 8.62
CA TYR A 73 -4.77 -27.37 9.74
C TYR A 73 -5.55 -26.10 9.42
N PHE A 74 -4.89 -25.08 8.88
CA PHE A 74 -5.52 -23.83 8.48
C PHE A 74 -6.61 -24.04 7.42
N VAL A 75 -6.30 -24.73 6.32
CA VAL A 75 -7.26 -24.92 5.22
C VAL A 75 -8.45 -25.77 5.66
N SER A 76 -8.27 -26.72 6.59
CA SER A 76 -9.37 -27.51 7.15
C SER A 76 -10.24 -26.75 8.16
N HIS A 77 -9.78 -25.61 8.71
CA HIS A 77 -10.47 -24.87 9.77
C HIS A 77 -10.74 -23.40 9.43
N GLY A 78 -10.85 -23.06 8.14
CA GLY A 78 -11.30 -21.73 7.70
C GLY A 78 -10.49 -21.11 6.57
N GLY A 79 -9.27 -21.60 6.33
CA GLY A 79 -8.39 -21.17 5.24
C GLY A 79 -8.76 -21.72 3.86
N GLY A 80 -9.99 -22.21 3.68
CA GLY A 80 -10.47 -22.66 2.38
C GLY A 80 -10.66 -21.49 1.41
N TRP A 81 -10.51 -21.75 0.12
CA TRP A 81 -10.75 -20.75 -0.93
C TRP A 81 -11.58 -21.33 -2.07
N SER A 82 -12.39 -20.47 -2.70
CA SER A 82 -13.06 -20.75 -3.96
C SER A 82 -13.09 -19.49 -4.83
N ALA A 83 -13.15 -19.67 -6.15
CA ALA A 83 -13.16 -18.58 -7.13
C ALA A 83 -14.52 -17.83 -7.21
N ASP A 84 -15.07 -17.43 -6.07
CA ASP A 84 -16.39 -16.78 -5.96
C ASP A 84 -16.33 -15.24 -6.11
N GLY A 85 -15.13 -14.67 -6.29
CA GLY A 85 -14.90 -13.22 -6.35
C GLY A 85 -15.14 -12.51 -5.02
N LYS A 86 -15.33 -13.26 -3.93
CA LYS A 86 -15.63 -12.75 -2.59
C LYS A 86 -14.66 -13.29 -1.54
N THR A 87 -13.95 -14.36 -1.86
CA THR A 87 -12.98 -15.04 -0.98
C THR A 87 -11.57 -14.63 -1.34
N LEU A 88 -10.88 -13.91 -0.45
CA LEU A 88 -9.46 -13.61 -0.62
C LEU A 88 -8.63 -14.89 -0.49
N PRO A 89 -7.42 -14.94 -1.09
CA PRO A 89 -6.48 -16.03 -0.83
C PRO A 89 -6.30 -16.28 0.66
N PRO A 90 -6.00 -17.52 1.07
CA PRO A 90 -5.62 -17.78 2.45
C PRO A 90 -4.38 -16.94 2.80
N ALA A 91 -4.29 -16.39 4.01
CA ALA A 91 -3.13 -15.61 4.44
C ALA A 91 -2.29 -16.36 5.48
N LEU A 92 -0.97 -16.28 5.34
CA LEU A 92 0.02 -16.68 6.32
C LEU A 92 0.47 -15.43 7.08
N ASP A 93 0.13 -15.32 8.35
CA ASP A 93 0.71 -14.36 9.28
C ASP A 93 1.97 -14.98 9.87
N ILE A 94 3.13 -14.45 9.48
CA ILE A 94 4.44 -14.93 9.90
C ILE A 94 5.29 -13.74 10.35
N GLU A 95 5.38 -13.57 11.67
CA GLU A 95 5.95 -12.39 12.32
C GLU A 95 6.68 -12.73 13.64
N TYR A 96 6.95 -11.74 14.47
CA TYR A 96 7.66 -11.88 15.74
C TYR A 96 6.98 -12.92 16.63
N ASN A 97 7.77 -13.88 17.13
CA ASN A 97 7.26 -14.88 18.05
C ASN A 97 6.82 -14.26 19.38
N PRO A 98 5.53 -14.32 19.77
CA PRO A 98 5.06 -13.80 21.05
C PRO A 98 5.41 -14.73 22.23
N TYR A 99 5.88 -15.96 21.95
CA TYR A 99 6.12 -17.02 22.93
C TYR A 99 7.59 -17.26 23.25
N GLY A 100 8.52 -16.57 22.58
CA GLY A 100 9.94 -16.84 22.79
C GLY A 100 10.86 -16.10 21.84
N ALA A 101 11.82 -16.84 21.26
CA ALA A 101 12.84 -16.26 20.40
C ALA A 101 12.19 -15.64 19.15
N THR A 102 12.59 -14.42 18.79
CA THR A 102 12.07 -13.61 17.67
C THR A 102 11.78 -14.41 16.40
N CYS A 103 12.71 -15.31 16.00
CA CYS A 103 12.61 -16.15 14.80
C CYS A 103 12.28 -17.61 15.13
N TYR A 104 11.54 -17.87 16.21
CA TYR A 104 11.12 -19.20 16.66
C TYR A 104 12.29 -20.19 16.86
N GLY A 105 13.47 -19.68 17.19
CA GLY A 105 14.68 -20.50 17.33
C GLY A 105 15.19 -21.14 16.03
N LEU A 106 14.61 -20.80 14.87
CA LEU A 106 15.02 -21.32 13.57
C LEU A 106 16.16 -20.48 12.97
N SER A 107 17.01 -21.13 12.18
CA SER A 107 17.92 -20.43 11.28
C SER A 107 17.14 -19.80 10.12
N GLN A 108 17.73 -18.82 9.44
CA GLN A 108 17.11 -18.19 8.27
C GLN A 108 16.74 -19.20 7.17
N SER A 109 17.59 -20.18 6.89
CA SER A 109 17.32 -21.22 5.90
C SER A 109 16.21 -22.20 6.33
N ALA A 110 16.14 -22.52 7.62
CA ALA A 110 15.06 -23.33 8.17
C ALA A 110 13.73 -22.59 8.10
N MET A 111 13.71 -21.30 8.43
CA MET A 111 12.52 -20.44 8.31
C MET A 111 12.03 -20.35 6.87
N VAL A 112 12.92 -20.09 5.91
CA VAL A 112 12.58 -20.07 4.47
C VAL A 112 11.99 -21.42 4.02
N SER A 113 12.58 -22.53 4.47
CA SER A 113 12.07 -23.88 4.13
C SER A 113 10.68 -24.12 4.72
N TRP A 114 10.45 -23.64 5.95
CA TRP A 114 9.16 -23.73 6.62
C TRP A 114 8.07 -22.94 5.90
N ILE A 115 8.35 -21.67 5.57
CA ILE A 115 7.40 -20.78 4.85
C ILE A 115 7.07 -21.37 3.48
N ARG A 116 8.06 -21.93 2.77
CA ARG A 116 7.82 -22.59 1.48
C ARG A 116 6.96 -23.84 1.62
N SER A 117 7.20 -24.66 2.63
CA SER A 117 6.37 -25.83 2.93
C SER A 117 4.91 -25.45 3.22
N PHE A 118 4.66 -24.37 3.96
CA PHE A 118 3.30 -23.87 4.17
C PHE A 118 2.67 -23.36 2.87
N SER A 119 3.41 -22.52 2.13
CA SER A 119 2.95 -21.89 0.89
C SER A 119 2.56 -22.90 -0.19
N ASP A 120 3.41 -23.89 -0.41
CA ASP A 120 3.21 -24.92 -1.44
C ASP A 120 2.03 -25.83 -1.06
N GLU A 121 1.85 -26.15 0.23
CA GLU A 121 0.71 -26.95 0.69
C GLU A 121 -0.62 -26.19 0.55
N VAL A 122 -0.68 -24.91 0.97
CA VAL A 122 -1.88 -24.08 0.73
C VAL A 122 -2.20 -24.02 -0.76
N HIS A 123 -1.18 -23.86 -1.62
CA HIS A 123 -1.38 -23.86 -3.07
C HIS A 123 -1.90 -25.20 -3.58
N ALA A 124 -1.34 -26.32 -3.12
CA ALA A 124 -1.82 -27.66 -3.49
C ALA A 124 -3.28 -27.88 -3.06
N ARG A 125 -3.67 -27.37 -1.90
CA ARG A 125 -5.00 -27.56 -1.31
C ARG A 125 -6.09 -26.64 -1.86
N THR A 126 -5.71 -25.47 -2.34
CA THR A 126 -6.67 -24.40 -2.70
C THR A 126 -6.52 -23.90 -4.13
N GLY A 127 -5.42 -24.20 -4.80
CA GLY A 127 -5.04 -23.61 -6.08
C GLY A 127 -4.51 -22.17 -5.97
N ARG A 128 -4.38 -21.61 -4.76
CA ARG A 128 -3.88 -20.25 -4.51
C ARG A 128 -2.65 -20.27 -3.63
N TYR A 129 -1.59 -19.58 -4.04
CA TYR A 129 -0.52 -19.24 -3.12
C TYR A 129 -1.05 -18.30 -2.04
N PRO A 130 -0.67 -18.50 -0.76
CA PRO A 130 -1.15 -17.64 0.30
C PRO A 130 -0.57 -16.24 0.20
N THR A 131 -1.35 -15.26 0.62
CA THR A 131 -0.83 -13.92 0.95
C THR A 131 0.10 -14.05 2.16
N ILE A 132 1.29 -13.48 2.12
CA ILE A 132 2.21 -13.47 3.26
C ILE A 132 2.07 -12.13 3.98
N TYR A 133 1.62 -12.18 5.23
CA TYR A 133 1.67 -11.08 6.17
C TYR A 133 2.98 -11.10 6.97
N THR A 134 3.67 -9.96 7.02
CA THR A 134 4.93 -9.77 7.78
C THR A 134 5.28 -8.29 7.90
N THR A 135 6.26 -7.95 8.75
CA THR A 135 7.02 -6.70 8.64
C THR A 135 8.28 -6.89 7.79
N THR A 136 8.81 -5.81 7.19
CA THR A 136 10.10 -5.85 6.47
C THR A 136 11.27 -6.21 7.39
N ASP A 137 11.23 -5.72 8.63
CA ASP A 137 12.26 -5.99 9.63
C ASP A 137 12.30 -7.48 10.01
N TRP A 138 11.15 -8.07 10.34
CA TRP A 138 11.07 -9.48 10.69
C TRP A 138 11.51 -10.36 9.51
N TRP A 139 11.04 -10.04 8.30
CA TRP A 139 11.43 -10.78 7.10
C TRP A 139 12.94 -10.73 6.86
N THR A 140 13.54 -9.54 6.97
CA THR A 140 14.99 -9.36 6.81
C THR A 140 15.76 -10.19 7.84
N THR A 141 15.35 -10.09 9.10
CA THR A 141 16.01 -10.73 10.23
C THR A 141 15.89 -12.25 10.19
N CYS A 142 14.67 -12.75 10.02
CA CYS A 142 14.35 -14.17 10.20
C CYS A 142 14.42 -15.01 8.92
N THR A 143 14.50 -14.39 7.73
CA THR A 143 14.65 -15.12 6.46
C THR A 143 15.96 -14.81 5.71
N GLY A 144 16.76 -13.85 6.21
CA GLY A 144 17.92 -13.34 5.48
C GLY A 144 17.51 -12.47 4.29
N ASN A 145 16.35 -11.80 4.41
CA ASN A 145 15.70 -11.05 3.34
C ASN A 145 15.53 -11.87 2.05
N ASN A 146 14.97 -13.07 2.16
CA ASN A 146 14.85 -14.00 1.04
C ASN A 146 13.94 -13.43 -0.06
N ALA A 147 14.40 -13.47 -1.32
CA ALA A 147 13.68 -12.94 -2.48
C ALA A 147 12.78 -13.95 -3.21
N GLY A 148 12.70 -15.20 -2.72
CA GLY A 148 12.16 -16.34 -3.46
C GLY A 148 10.65 -16.50 -3.44
N PHE A 149 9.89 -15.55 -2.87
CA PHE A 149 8.44 -15.65 -2.68
C PHE A 149 7.64 -14.62 -3.48
N GLY A 150 8.24 -13.50 -3.87
CA GLY A 150 7.49 -12.39 -4.50
C GLY A 150 6.90 -12.68 -5.88
N ALA A 151 7.34 -13.75 -6.55
CA ALA A 151 6.73 -14.18 -7.81
C ALA A 151 5.40 -14.91 -7.62
N THR A 152 5.18 -15.55 -6.47
CA THR A 152 4.05 -16.45 -6.21
C THR A 152 3.12 -15.93 -5.12
N ASN A 153 3.68 -15.41 -4.03
CA ASN A 153 2.96 -15.02 -2.83
C ASN A 153 2.69 -13.51 -2.85
N PRO A 154 1.42 -13.06 -2.80
CA PRO A 154 1.11 -11.66 -2.55
C PRO A 154 1.67 -11.19 -1.20
N LEU A 155 2.15 -9.95 -1.12
CA LEU A 155 2.66 -9.37 0.14
C LEU A 155 1.56 -8.57 0.83
N TRP A 156 1.34 -8.87 2.11
CA TRP A 156 0.63 -8.03 3.06
C TRP A 156 1.67 -7.47 4.04
N VAL A 157 2.08 -6.22 3.86
CA VAL A 157 3.14 -5.63 4.69
C VAL A 157 2.54 -4.85 5.85
N ALA A 158 3.02 -5.09 7.07
CA ALA A 158 2.71 -4.26 8.22
C ALA A 158 3.75 -3.15 8.38
N ARG A 159 3.28 -1.90 8.36
CA ARG A 159 4.08 -0.71 8.68
C ARG A 159 3.18 0.46 9.05
N TYR A 160 3.17 0.83 10.33
CA TYR A 160 2.32 1.91 10.82
C TYR A 160 2.96 3.27 10.57
N SER A 161 2.71 3.81 9.37
CA SER A 161 3.35 5.03 8.87
C SER A 161 2.51 5.65 7.76
N SER A 162 3.01 6.69 7.10
CA SER A 162 2.35 7.32 5.95
C SER A 162 2.55 6.57 4.63
N GLY A 163 3.32 5.49 4.62
CA GLY A 163 3.50 4.62 3.45
C GLY A 163 4.07 3.24 3.81
N PRO A 164 4.06 2.28 2.87
CA PRO A 164 4.52 0.91 3.11
C PRO A 164 6.04 0.78 3.30
N GLY A 165 6.81 1.78 2.88
CA GLY A 165 8.26 1.81 3.05
C GLY A 165 9.01 0.81 2.17
N THR A 166 10.26 0.51 2.54
CA THR A 166 11.05 -0.54 1.88
C THR A 166 10.36 -1.88 2.06
N LEU A 167 10.14 -2.60 0.96
CA LEU A 167 9.53 -3.91 0.97
C LEU A 167 10.58 -5.01 1.16
N PRO A 168 10.18 -6.19 1.69
CA PRO A 168 10.99 -7.39 1.65
C PRO A 168 11.49 -7.69 0.22
N ALA A 169 12.69 -8.24 0.10
CA ALA A 169 13.26 -8.56 -1.21
C ALA A 169 12.36 -9.53 -2.00
N GLY A 170 12.35 -9.39 -3.33
CA GLY A 170 11.53 -10.20 -4.22
C GLY A 170 10.15 -9.61 -4.51
N TRP A 171 9.64 -8.71 -3.66
CA TRP A 171 8.41 -7.95 -3.93
C TRP A 171 8.72 -6.56 -4.47
N SER A 172 8.21 -6.25 -5.66
CA SER A 172 8.24 -4.91 -6.23
C SER A 172 7.11 -4.01 -5.74
N ALA A 173 6.04 -4.61 -5.21
CA ALA A 173 4.89 -3.92 -4.64
C ALA A 173 4.25 -4.78 -3.54
N GLN A 174 3.64 -4.12 -2.55
CA GLN A 174 2.72 -4.77 -1.62
C GLN A 174 1.36 -4.96 -2.31
N THR A 175 0.64 -6.02 -1.95
CA THR A 175 -0.76 -6.26 -2.32
C THR A 175 -1.72 -5.70 -1.28
N ILE A 176 -1.40 -5.88 0.00
CA ILE A 176 -2.09 -5.22 1.11
C ILE A 176 -1.06 -4.51 2.01
N TRP A 177 -1.43 -3.36 2.54
CA TRP A 177 -0.65 -2.63 3.53
C TRP A 177 -1.48 -2.40 4.78
N GLN A 178 -1.03 -2.99 5.89
CA GLN A 178 -1.55 -2.71 7.22
C GLN A 178 -0.85 -1.45 7.73
N TYR A 179 -1.60 -0.34 7.79
CA TYR A 179 -1.06 1.00 8.00
C TYR A 179 -1.29 1.56 9.40
N ALA A 180 -2.12 0.90 10.21
CA ALA A 180 -2.34 1.23 11.61
C ALA A 180 -2.89 0.01 12.37
N ASP A 181 -2.64 -0.06 13.67
CA ASP A 181 -3.20 -1.07 14.59
C ASP A 181 -4.60 -0.70 15.14
N SER A 182 -5.10 0.46 14.73
CA SER A 182 -6.36 1.01 15.21
C SER A 182 -6.81 2.16 14.31
N GLY A 183 -8.11 2.44 14.28
CA GLY A 183 -8.63 3.55 13.48
C GLY A 183 -10.13 3.52 13.30
N THR A 184 -10.56 3.65 12.04
CA THR A 184 -11.98 3.75 11.67
C THR A 184 -12.72 2.43 11.86
N PHE A 185 -12.04 1.31 11.59
CA PHE A 185 -12.57 -0.03 11.72
C PHE A 185 -12.09 -0.70 13.03
N PRO A 186 -12.76 -1.74 13.55
CA PRO A 186 -12.22 -2.53 14.65
C PRO A 186 -10.97 -3.29 14.20
N GLY A 187 -9.99 -3.44 15.10
CA GLY A 187 -8.73 -4.08 14.76
C GLY A 187 -7.86 -3.20 13.86
N ASP A 188 -7.03 -3.87 13.07
CA ASP A 188 -6.00 -3.23 12.29
C ASP A 188 -6.59 -2.67 10.99
N GLN A 189 -5.93 -1.63 10.45
CA GLN A 189 -6.42 -0.90 9.29
C GLN A 189 -5.58 -1.23 8.06
N ASP A 190 -6.28 -1.65 6.99
CA ASP A 190 -5.63 -2.11 5.77
C ASP A 190 -5.99 -1.28 4.54
N SER A 191 -5.04 -1.22 3.62
CA SER A 191 -5.25 -0.72 2.26
C SER A 191 -4.85 -1.77 1.25
N PHE A 192 -5.75 -2.08 0.33
CA PHE A 192 -5.44 -2.91 -0.84
C PHE A 192 -4.81 -2.05 -1.92
N ASN A 193 -3.72 -2.52 -2.52
CA ASN A 193 -3.03 -1.84 -3.61
C ASN A 193 -3.75 -2.05 -4.95
N GLY A 194 -4.85 -1.32 -5.17
CA GLY A 194 -5.57 -1.33 -6.43
C GLY A 194 -7.04 -0.90 -6.30
N SER A 195 -7.76 -0.98 -7.41
CA SER A 195 -9.19 -0.65 -7.46
C SER A 195 -10.07 -1.74 -6.83
N ALA A 196 -11.34 -1.43 -6.58
CA ALA A 196 -12.33 -2.42 -6.13
C ALA A 196 -12.48 -3.59 -7.12
N ALA A 197 -12.36 -3.34 -8.43
CA ALA A 197 -12.38 -4.38 -9.44
C ALA A 197 -11.14 -5.28 -9.37
N ALA A 198 -9.97 -4.70 -9.10
CA ALA A 198 -8.73 -5.47 -8.89
C ALA A 198 -8.80 -6.33 -7.61
N LEU A 199 -9.38 -5.80 -6.52
CA LEU A 199 -9.65 -6.55 -5.30
C LEU A 199 -10.59 -7.75 -5.55
N GLN A 200 -11.67 -7.53 -6.31
CA GLN A 200 -12.59 -8.60 -6.70
C GLN A 200 -11.92 -9.65 -7.60
N ALA A 201 -11.10 -9.24 -8.55
CA ALA A 201 -10.33 -10.14 -9.40
C ALA A 201 -9.28 -10.94 -8.60
N PHE A 202 -8.65 -10.30 -7.61
CA PHE A 202 -7.72 -10.94 -6.69
C PHE A 202 -8.41 -12.02 -5.85
N ALA A 203 -9.62 -11.73 -5.34
CA ALA A 203 -10.47 -12.71 -4.68
C ALA A 203 -10.88 -13.85 -5.64
N GLY A 204 -11.26 -13.52 -6.87
CA GLY A 204 -11.70 -14.49 -7.89
C GLY A 204 -10.61 -15.38 -8.48
N GLY A 205 -9.32 -15.11 -8.20
CA GLY A 205 -8.20 -15.89 -8.74
C GLY A 205 -7.94 -15.70 -10.23
N THR A 206 -8.63 -14.75 -10.86
CA THR A 206 -8.41 -14.34 -12.26
C THR A 206 -7.42 -13.18 -12.37
N GLY A 207 -7.05 -12.55 -11.26
CA GLY A 207 -5.80 -11.81 -11.13
C GLY A 207 -4.76 -12.74 -10.53
N GLY A 208 -3.61 -12.91 -11.20
CA GLY A 208 -2.39 -13.36 -10.51
C GLY A 208 -2.04 -12.38 -9.38
N THR A 209 -0.84 -12.50 -8.79
CA THR A 209 -0.21 -11.34 -8.15
C THR A 209 -0.56 -10.10 -8.97
N PRO A 210 -1.18 -9.05 -8.38
CA PRO A 210 -1.62 -7.91 -9.17
C PRO A 210 -0.47 -7.58 -10.11
N PRO A 211 -0.69 -7.47 -11.44
CA PRO A 211 0.32 -6.80 -12.23
C PRO A 211 0.60 -5.51 -11.45
N PRO A 212 1.87 -5.15 -11.20
CA PRO A 212 2.14 -3.87 -10.58
C PRO A 212 1.26 -2.87 -11.34
N PRO A 213 0.47 -2.03 -10.65
CA PRO A 213 -0.30 -1.02 -11.35
C PRO A 213 0.65 -0.40 -12.39
N PRO A 214 0.23 -0.16 -13.66
CA PRO A 214 1.08 0.62 -14.57
C PRO A 214 1.54 1.81 -13.73
N PRO A 215 2.87 2.01 -13.55
CA PRO A 215 3.40 2.66 -12.36
C PRO A 215 2.59 3.90 -12.07
N SER A 216 1.67 3.82 -11.10
CA SER A 216 1.24 5.02 -10.41
C SER A 216 2.43 5.24 -9.51
N ALA A 217 3.47 5.90 -10.04
CA ALA A 217 4.64 6.06 -9.22
C ALA A 217 4.16 6.80 -7.98
N GLY A 218 4.30 6.14 -6.84
CA GLY A 218 4.28 6.89 -5.60
C GLY A 218 5.28 8.03 -5.76
N TRP A 219 5.07 9.11 -5.01
CA TRP A 219 5.90 10.31 -5.05
C TRP A 219 7.35 10.06 -5.52
N PRO A 220 7.76 10.59 -6.68
CA PRO A 220 9.08 10.32 -7.24
C PRO A 220 10.15 10.79 -6.25
N VAL A 221 11.24 10.05 -6.12
CA VAL A 221 12.37 10.51 -5.30
C VAL A 221 13.19 11.50 -6.12
N VAL A 222 13.08 12.77 -5.74
CA VAL A 222 13.73 13.87 -6.44
C VAL A 222 14.89 14.43 -5.61
N GLN A 223 16.10 14.47 -6.19
CA GLN A 223 17.33 14.84 -5.47
C GLN A 223 18.37 15.55 -6.35
N GLN A 224 19.39 16.13 -5.72
CA GLN A 224 20.43 16.89 -6.39
C GLN A 224 21.12 16.11 -7.51
N GLY A 225 21.34 16.79 -8.63
CA GLY A 225 21.96 16.25 -9.85
C GLY A 225 20.96 15.72 -10.89
N GLN A 226 19.67 15.64 -10.55
CA GLN A 226 18.63 15.25 -11.50
C GLN A 226 18.16 16.42 -12.39
N THR A 227 17.58 16.10 -13.54
CA THR A 227 16.87 17.05 -14.41
C THR A 227 15.61 16.37 -14.93
N SER A 228 14.43 16.90 -14.61
CA SER A 228 13.13 16.33 -14.98
C SER A 228 11.99 17.33 -14.78
N GLU A 229 10.79 17.01 -15.28
CA GLU A 229 9.58 17.82 -14.99
C GLU A 229 9.21 17.75 -13.50
N ALA A 230 9.37 16.61 -12.83
CA ALA A 230 9.21 16.54 -11.38
C ALA A 230 10.14 17.51 -10.61
N VAL A 231 11.38 17.74 -11.09
CA VAL A 231 12.27 18.77 -10.52
C VAL A 231 11.69 20.18 -10.76
N ARG A 232 11.13 20.43 -11.95
CA ARG A 232 10.47 21.70 -12.28
C ARG A 232 9.28 21.95 -11.35
N ALA A 233 8.45 20.94 -11.10
CA ALA A 233 7.36 21.02 -10.13
C ALA A 233 7.87 21.33 -8.72
N VAL A 234 8.94 20.67 -8.25
CA VAL A 234 9.57 20.99 -6.95
C VAL A 234 9.97 22.46 -6.89
N GLN A 235 10.63 23.00 -7.92
CA GLN A 235 11.07 24.40 -7.94
C GLN A 235 9.88 25.37 -7.87
N TYR A 236 8.82 25.12 -8.65
CA TYR A 236 7.60 25.93 -8.59
C TYR A 236 6.89 25.85 -7.24
N LEU A 237 6.78 24.66 -6.65
CA LEU A 237 6.13 24.50 -5.35
C LEU A 237 6.95 25.15 -4.24
N LEU A 238 8.28 24.98 -4.24
CA LEU A 238 9.17 25.71 -3.33
C LEU A 238 9.00 27.23 -3.50
N ASN A 239 8.80 27.71 -4.72
CA ASN A 239 8.52 29.13 -4.97
C ASN A 239 7.12 29.55 -4.48
N ALA A 240 6.12 28.67 -4.52
CA ALA A 240 4.82 28.90 -3.88
C ALA A 240 4.96 29.04 -2.36
N HIS A 241 5.97 28.39 -1.77
CA HIS A 241 6.37 28.52 -0.37
C HIS A 241 7.44 29.61 -0.12
N GLY A 242 7.65 30.51 -1.08
CA GLY A 242 8.50 31.70 -0.93
C GLY A 242 9.99 31.49 -1.22
N SER A 243 10.39 30.33 -1.76
CA SER A 243 11.71 30.19 -2.36
C SER A 243 11.78 31.07 -3.62
N ALA A 244 12.91 31.72 -3.90
CA ALA A 244 13.07 32.57 -5.08
C ALA A 244 13.96 31.87 -6.13
N LEU A 245 13.59 30.64 -6.50
CA LEU A 245 14.37 29.81 -7.41
C LEU A 245 14.10 30.15 -8.87
N THR A 246 15.14 30.09 -9.69
CA THR A 246 14.97 29.90 -11.13
C THR A 246 14.36 28.53 -11.37
N VAL A 247 13.33 28.47 -12.21
CA VAL A 247 12.64 27.22 -12.55
C VAL A 247 13.17 26.70 -13.89
N ASP A 248 14.26 25.96 -13.84
CA ASP A 248 14.97 25.42 -15.01
C ASP A 248 14.77 23.91 -15.20
N GLY A 249 14.17 23.22 -14.22
CA GLY A 249 14.00 21.77 -14.21
C GLY A 249 15.27 21.01 -13.81
N ALA A 250 16.32 21.69 -13.37
CA ALA A 250 17.58 21.08 -12.92
C ALA A 250 17.75 21.19 -11.40
N PHE A 251 18.00 20.07 -10.74
CA PHE A 251 18.15 20.02 -9.29
C PHE A 251 19.60 20.38 -8.92
N GLY A 252 19.92 21.67 -9.04
CA GLY A 252 21.21 22.22 -8.68
C GLY A 252 21.38 22.50 -7.17
N PRO A 253 22.53 23.07 -6.78
CA PRO A 253 22.81 23.44 -5.39
C PRO A 253 21.77 24.37 -4.78
N ALA A 254 21.24 25.34 -5.55
CA ALA A 254 20.21 26.27 -5.06
C ALA A 254 18.90 25.54 -4.71
N THR A 255 18.44 24.61 -5.56
CA THR A 255 17.29 23.75 -5.30
C THR A 255 17.53 22.88 -4.05
N ASN A 256 18.74 22.31 -3.90
CA ASN A 256 19.08 21.52 -2.70
C ASN A 256 19.03 22.35 -1.41
N THR A 257 19.58 23.57 -1.43
CA THR A 257 19.50 24.50 -0.31
C THR A 257 18.04 24.84 0.03
N ALA A 258 17.19 25.10 -0.97
CA ALA A 258 15.79 25.40 -0.75
C ALA A 258 15.01 24.19 -0.18
N VAL A 259 15.24 22.98 -0.69
CA VAL A 259 14.63 21.75 -0.15
C VAL A 259 15.02 21.54 1.31
N ARG A 260 16.31 21.64 1.65
CA ARG A 260 16.77 21.48 3.04
C ARG A 260 16.18 22.55 3.97
N SER A 261 16.11 23.80 3.52
CA SER A 261 15.48 24.88 4.28
C SER A 261 13.99 24.62 4.51
N TYR A 262 13.28 24.16 3.47
CA TYR A 262 11.87 23.79 3.55
C TYR A 262 11.66 22.63 4.54
N GLN A 263 12.44 21.56 4.41
CA GLN A 263 12.40 20.41 5.32
C GLN A 263 12.62 20.81 6.77
N SER A 264 13.62 21.66 7.03
CA SER A 264 13.90 22.19 8.37
C SER A 264 12.73 22.99 8.93
N ALA A 265 12.17 23.90 8.14
CA ALA A 265 11.05 24.74 8.56
C ALA A 265 9.75 23.97 8.84
N HIS A 266 9.57 22.79 8.23
CA HIS A 266 8.37 21.96 8.34
C HIS A 266 8.58 20.71 9.21
N GLY A 267 9.70 20.63 9.95
CA GLY A 267 9.96 19.51 10.88
C GLY A 267 10.19 18.16 10.20
N LEU A 268 10.65 18.16 8.94
CA LEU A 268 10.97 16.96 8.18
C LEU A 268 12.45 16.57 8.35
N THR A 269 12.80 15.34 7.98
CA THR A 269 14.20 14.94 7.86
C THR A 269 14.93 15.83 6.86
N VAL A 270 16.01 16.50 7.29
CA VAL A 270 16.77 17.46 6.48
C VAL A 270 17.86 16.74 5.68
N ASP A 271 17.46 15.88 4.75
CA ASP A 271 18.36 15.09 3.90
C ASP A 271 18.59 15.70 2.51
N GLY A 272 17.80 16.72 2.13
CA GLY A 272 17.85 17.35 0.82
C GLY A 272 17.25 16.50 -0.31
N ILE A 273 16.49 15.46 0.06
CA ILE A 273 15.80 14.54 -0.84
C ILE A 273 14.30 14.83 -0.76
N VAL A 274 13.68 15.11 -1.90
CA VAL A 274 12.22 15.23 -1.98
C VAL A 274 11.64 13.83 -2.17
N GLY A 275 11.42 13.15 -1.04
CA GLY A 275 10.69 11.88 -0.97
C GLY A 275 9.24 12.08 -0.51
N PRO A 276 8.47 10.99 -0.27
CA PRO A 276 7.04 11.05 0.04
C PRO A 276 6.64 12.02 1.16
N ALA A 277 7.43 12.08 2.24
CA ALA A 277 7.17 13.00 3.35
C ALA A 277 7.35 14.48 2.95
N THR A 278 8.36 14.78 2.12
CA THR A 278 8.57 16.14 1.61
C THR A 278 7.51 16.49 0.59
N TRP A 279 7.16 15.59 -0.34
CA TRP A 279 6.08 15.80 -1.28
C TRP A 279 4.73 16.08 -0.60
N GLY A 280 4.35 15.25 0.37
CA GLY A 280 3.09 15.41 1.11
C GLY A 280 2.97 16.74 1.84
N SER A 281 4.10 17.32 2.28
CA SER A 281 4.14 18.67 2.85
C SER A 281 4.16 19.76 1.78
N LEU A 282 4.89 19.53 0.68
CA LEU A 282 5.25 20.54 -0.31
C LEU A 282 4.11 20.90 -1.27
N ILE A 283 3.25 19.94 -1.61
CA ILE A 283 2.16 20.16 -2.56
C ILE A 283 1.16 21.23 -2.10
N VAL A 284 0.57 21.91 -3.07
CA VAL A 284 -0.48 22.91 -2.83
C VAL A 284 -1.72 22.46 -3.60
N THR A 285 -2.84 22.29 -2.90
CA THR A 285 -4.10 21.96 -3.57
C THR A 285 -4.58 23.17 -4.37
N VAL A 286 -4.76 22.99 -5.67
CA VAL A 286 -5.24 24.03 -6.59
C VAL A 286 -6.47 23.55 -7.35
N GLN A 287 -7.34 24.49 -7.69
CA GLN A 287 -8.58 24.25 -8.43
C GLN A 287 -8.92 25.49 -9.26
N GLN A 288 -10.02 25.45 -10.02
CA GLN A 288 -10.48 26.60 -10.78
C GLN A 288 -10.56 27.88 -9.93
N GLY A 289 -9.93 28.95 -10.42
CA GLY A 289 -9.80 30.23 -9.73
C GLY A 289 -8.54 30.38 -8.88
N SER A 290 -7.77 29.31 -8.64
CA SER A 290 -6.43 29.42 -8.05
C SER A 290 -5.45 30.15 -8.98
N SER A 291 -4.40 30.74 -8.40
CA SER A 291 -3.32 31.38 -9.16
C SER A 291 -1.97 31.26 -8.47
N GLY A 292 -0.87 31.42 -9.21
CA GLY A 292 0.50 31.46 -8.71
C GLY A 292 1.35 30.26 -9.09
N SER A 293 2.54 30.13 -8.49
CA SER A 293 3.56 29.15 -8.88
C SER A 293 3.08 27.70 -8.85
N ALA A 294 2.21 27.33 -7.89
CA ALA A 294 1.63 25.99 -7.82
C ALA A 294 0.74 25.68 -9.04
N VAL A 295 0.04 26.68 -9.58
CA VAL A 295 -0.74 26.51 -10.82
C VAL A 295 0.19 26.37 -12.03
N SER A 296 1.27 27.15 -12.09
CA SER A 296 2.28 27.00 -13.15
C SER A 296 2.91 25.61 -13.15
N ALA A 297 3.14 25.00 -11.98
CA ALA A 297 3.57 23.61 -11.88
C ALA A 297 2.56 22.65 -12.48
N VAL A 298 1.27 22.78 -12.12
CA VAL A 298 0.21 21.93 -12.70
C VAL A 298 0.13 22.07 -14.22
N GLN A 299 0.21 23.30 -14.75
CA GLN A 299 0.16 23.54 -16.19
C GLN A 299 1.35 22.89 -16.91
N HIS A 300 2.56 22.98 -16.35
CA HIS A 300 3.74 22.30 -16.89
C HIS A 300 3.61 20.77 -16.89
N GLU A 301 3.16 20.19 -15.78
CA GLU A 301 2.95 18.74 -15.70
C GLU A 301 1.87 18.28 -16.70
N LEU A 302 0.75 18.99 -16.79
CA LEU A 302 -0.30 18.68 -17.77
C LEU A 302 0.19 18.81 -19.22
N ASP A 303 1.08 19.76 -19.52
CA ASP A 303 1.70 19.91 -20.84
C ASP A 303 2.67 18.78 -21.16
N ALA A 304 3.44 18.32 -20.17
CA ALA A 304 4.25 17.11 -20.29
C ALA A 304 3.37 15.87 -20.61
N HIS A 305 2.12 15.89 -20.15
CA HIS A 305 1.06 14.91 -20.45
C HIS A 305 0.20 15.25 -21.68
N GLY A 306 0.57 16.26 -22.45
CA GLY A 306 -0.03 16.57 -23.76
C GLY A 306 -1.24 17.51 -23.76
N ALA A 307 -1.51 18.25 -22.67
CA ALA A 307 -2.65 19.16 -22.57
C ALA A 307 -2.52 20.46 -23.42
N ALA A 308 -1.30 20.85 -23.81
CA ALA A 308 -1.00 22.02 -24.65
C ALA A 308 -1.65 23.34 -24.16
N LEU A 309 -1.47 23.63 -22.88
CA LEU A 309 -1.91 24.80 -22.15
C LEU A 309 -0.94 25.98 -22.33
N THR A 310 -1.43 27.17 -21.98
CA THR A 310 -0.55 28.32 -21.71
C THR A 310 -0.17 28.28 -20.24
N VAL A 311 1.13 28.27 -19.93
CA VAL A 311 1.62 28.37 -18.55
C VAL A 311 1.62 29.84 -18.12
N ASP A 312 0.48 30.32 -17.63
CA ASP A 312 0.27 31.68 -17.15
C ASP A 312 0.11 31.78 -15.63
N GLY A 313 0.09 30.64 -14.93
CA GLY A 313 -0.14 30.58 -13.49
C GLY A 313 -1.57 30.93 -13.09
N ALA A 314 -2.54 30.91 -14.01
CA ALA A 314 -3.96 31.11 -13.74
C ALA A 314 -4.74 29.82 -13.99
N PHE A 315 -5.45 29.34 -12.96
CA PHE A 315 -6.23 28.11 -13.08
C PHE A 315 -7.60 28.45 -13.68
N GLY A 316 -7.60 28.72 -14.98
CA GLY A 316 -8.79 29.03 -15.77
C GLY A 316 -9.52 27.80 -16.29
N PRO A 317 -10.58 28.00 -17.11
CA PRO A 317 -11.39 26.91 -17.67
C PRO A 317 -10.61 25.89 -18.51
N ALA A 318 -9.54 26.31 -19.19
CA ALA A 318 -8.68 25.42 -19.96
C ALA A 318 -7.91 24.45 -19.05
N THR A 319 -7.31 24.97 -17.97
CA THR A 319 -6.63 24.16 -16.94
C THR A 319 -7.61 23.21 -16.24
N ASP A 320 -8.82 23.67 -15.87
CA ASP A 320 -9.86 22.79 -15.29
C ASP A 320 -10.26 21.65 -16.23
N SER A 321 -10.48 21.95 -17.51
CA SER A 321 -10.78 20.95 -18.53
C SER A 321 -9.65 19.92 -18.70
N ALA A 322 -8.40 20.38 -18.69
CA ALA A 322 -7.22 19.52 -18.77
C ALA A 322 -7.06 18.63 -17.53
N VAL A 323 -7.25 19.18 -16.32
CA VAL A 323 -7.21 18.41 -15.07
C VAL A 323 -8.29 17.32 -15.08
N ARG A 324 -9.53 17.65 -15.41
CA ARG A 324 -10.61 16.66 -15.48
C ARG A 324 -10.33 15.57 -16.52
N SER A 325 -9.78 15.95 -17.67
CA SER A 325 -9.38 15.00 -18.71
C SER A 325 -8.28 14.06 -18.22
N TYR A 326 -7.26 14.62 -17.56
CA TYR A 326 -6.17 13.85 -16.96
C TYR A 326 -6.68 12.91 -15.86
N GLN A 327 -7.51 13.41 -14.93
CA GLN A 327 -8.14 12.62 -13.88
C GLN A 327 -8.95 11.45 -14.47
N SER A 328 -9.77 11.71 -15.49
CA SER A 328 -10.54 10.67 -16.17
C SER A 328 -9.64 9.62 -16.85
N ALA A 329 -8.55 10.05 -17.49
CA ALA A 329 -7.63 9.14 -18.18
C ALA A 329 -6.83 8.26 -17.20
N HIS A 330 -6.60 8.74 -15.99
CA HIS A 330 -5.80 8.05 -14.96
C HIS A 330 -6.65 7.39 -13.86
N GLY A 331 -7.98 7.32 -14.04
CA GLY A 331 -8.87 6.65 -13.09
C GLY A 331 -8.99 7.34 -11.73
N LEU A 332 -8.71 8.64 -11.67
CA LEU A 332 -8.86 9.47 -10.48
C LEU A 332 -10.30 10.01 -10.36
N THR A 333 -10.67 10.53 -9.19
CA THR A 333 -11.91 11.30 -9.02
C THR A 333 -11.89 12.51 -9.96
N VAL A 334 -12.90 12.64 -10.83
CA VAL A 334 -12.99 13.71 -11.83
C VAL A 334 -13.66 14.95 -11.24
N ASP A 335 -13.01 15.58 -10.27
CA ASP A 335 -13.52 16.74 -9.53
C ASP A 335 -12.93 18.09 -10.00
N GLY A 336 -11.88 18.08 -10.83
CA GLY A 336 -11.16 19.28 -11.26
C GLY A 336 -10.23 19.87 -10.20
N ILE A 337 -10.03 19.15 -9.09
CA ILE A 337 -9.18 19.55 -7.97
C ILE A 337 -7.84 18.80 -8.08
N VAL A 338 -6.76 19.55 -8.14
CA VAL A 338 -5.40 18.99 -8.05
C VAL A 338 -5.01 18.87 -6.59
N GLY A 339 -5.58 17.87 -5.91
CA GLY A 339 -5.22 17.45 -4.56
C GLY A 339 -4.10 16.39 -4.55
N PRO A 340 -3.79 15.79 -3.39
CA PRO A 340 -2.67 14.86 -3.23
C PRO A 340 -2.63 13.71 -4.25
N ALA A 341 -3.77 13.06 -4.51
CA ALA A 341 -3.84 11.96 -5.48
C ALA A 341 -3.58 12.41 -6.93
N THR A 342 -4.09 13.58 -7.32
CA THR A 342 -3.85 14.15 -8.66
C THR A 342 -2.40 14.62 -8.80
N TRP A 343 -1.83 15.21 -7.75
CA TRP A 343 -0.42 15.60 -7.73
C TRP A 343 0.50 14.39 -7.86
N GLU A 344 0.28 13.36 -7.05
CA GLU A 344 1.09 12.14 -7.08
C GLU A 344 1.06 11.49 -8.47
N ALA A 345 -0.11 11.43 -9.09
CA ALA A 345 -0.24 10.95 -10.46
C ALA A 345 0.54 11.82 -11.46
N LEU A 346 0.38 13.16 -11.41
CA LEU A 346 1.03 14.10 -12.32
C LEU A 346 2.56 13.97 -12.31
N VAL A 347 3.17 13.98 -11.12
CA VAL A 347 4.64 13.97 -10.98
C VAL A 347 5.24 12.55 -11.02
N GLY A 348 4.42 11.52 -10.80
CA GLY A 348 4.87 10.14 -10.71
C GLY A 348 4.97 9.42 -12.07
N SER A 349 4.18 9.82 -13.05
CA SER A 349 4.09 9.17 -14.37
C SER A 349 5.24 9.51 -15.33
#